data_AF-A0A4Y8LC07-F1
#
_entry.id   AF-A0A4Y8LC07-F1
#
_cell.length_a   1.000
_cell.length_b   1.000
_cell.length_c   1.000
_cell.angle_alpha   90.00
_cell.angle_beta   90.00
_cell.angle_gamma   90.00
#
_symmetry.space_group_name_H-M   'P 1'
#
loop_
_entity.id
_entity.type
_entity.pdbx_description
1 polymer ?
#
loop_
_entity_poly.entity_id
_entity_poly.type
_entity_poly.pdbx_seq_one_letter_code
_entity_poly.pdbx_strand_id
1 'polypeptide(L)'
;MIKFSFYHFFMFESIQWIYSCRDIMTKENTSEEKVVFFMIRFGMKQEDVNYRYARMVFGVCFKDQHFLLVRNDKGEYFLPGGEMEVNEQEAQCLLREFEIETGYKAFLSKCIGRAEHHYDQDGENIQQEASFYEVSLKRRNKIAAGYDLTWMTKEMARERLLLEHHKWAIEQVNHF
;
A
#
# COMPACT_ATOMS: atom_id res chain seq x y z
N MET A 1 7.75 48.47 3.41
CA MET A 1 7.00 47.79 4.49
C MET A 1 6.29 46.60 3.89
N ILE A 2 6.82 45.39 4.08
CA ILE A 2 6.12 44.14 3.78
C ILE A 2 6.33 43.25 5.00
N LYS A 3 5.25 42.97 5.73
CA LYS A 3 5.22 42.04 6.86
C LYS A 3 5.18 40.63 6.28
N PHE A 4 6.16 39.78 6.59
CA PHE A 4 6.04 38.34 6.41
C PHE A 4 5.59 37.72 7.74
N SER A 5 4.44 37.06 7.69
CA SER A 5 3.84 36.34 8.80
C SER A 5 4.62 35.05 9.06
N PHE A 6 5.01 34.85 10.32
CA PHE A 6 5.51 33.59 10.84
C PHE A 6 4.44 32.51 10.68
N TYR A 7 4.80 31.35 10.11
CA TYR A 7 4.03 30.12 10.28
C TYR A 7 4.89 29.11 11.04
N HIS A 8 4.23 28.47 11.99
CA HIS A 8 4.75 27.71 13.11
C HIS A 8 5.50 26.45 12.67
N PHE A 9 6.69 26.25 13.26
CA PHE A 9 7.52 25.07 13.09
C PHE A 9 7.17 24.08 14.20
N PHE A 10 6.56 22.94 13.86
CA PHE A 10 6.43 21.83 14.81
C PHE A 10 7.61 20.88 14.63
N MET A 11 8.59 21.03 15.51
CA MET A 11 9.62 20.03 15.79
C MET A 11 9.03 18.96 16.69
N PHE A 12 9.04 17.71 16.24
CA PHE A 12 9.10 16.58 17.15
C PHE A 12 10.37 15.80 16.86
N GLU A 13 11.30 15.87 17.80
CA GLU A 13 12.45 14.99 17.88
C GLU A 13 12.00 13.62 18.43
N SER A 14 12.25 12.56 17.68
CA SER A 14 12.77 11.28 18.21
C SER A 14 13.09 10.33 17.06
N ILE A 15 14.33 9.85 17.06
CA ILE A 15 14.94 9.01 16.03
C ILE A 15 14.59 7.54 16.30
N GLN A 16 13.96 6.87 15.32
CA GLN A 16 14.24 5.46 15.01
C GLN A 16 14.11 5.24 13.49
N TRP A 17 15.16 4.70 12.90
CA TRP A 17 15.37 4.57 11.46
C TRP A 17 14.31 3.71 10.76
N ILE A 18 13.45 4.32 9.94
CA ILE A 18 12.69 3.62 8.89
C ILE A 18 13.48 3.75 7.59
N TYR A 19 14.32 2.76 7.30
CA TYR A 19 14.74 2.53 5.93
C TYR A 19 13.66 1.69 5.23
N SER A 20 12.74 2.36 4.55
CA SER A 20 11.85 1.75 3.55
C SER A 20 11.78 2.68 2.34
N CYS A 21 12.00 2.07 1.16
CA CYS A 21 12.08 2.66 -0.18
C CYS A 21 13.24 3.66 -0.37
N ARG A 22 14.50 3.19 -0.25
CA ARG A 22 15.68 3.94 -0.71
C ARG A 22 15.81 3.75 -2.23
N ASP A 23 16.12 4.86 -2.90
CA ASP A 23 16.46 5.00 -4.33
C ASP A 23 15.31 5.31 -5.30
N ILE A 24 14.69 6.48 -5.15
CA ILE A 24 14.41 7.32 -6.34
C ILE A 24 15.40 8.48 -6.29
N MET A 25 16.56 8.24 -6.90
CA MET A 25 17.62 9.23 -7.07
C MET A 25 17.29 10.15 -8.24
N THR A 26 16.84 11.37 -7.98
CA THR A 26 17.10 12.50 -8.89
C THR A 26 18.26 13.29 -8.29
N LYS A 27 19.45 13.06 -8.83
CA LYS A 27 20.61 13.90 -8.57
C LYS A 27 20.36 15.28 -9.16
N GLU A 28 19.93 16.23 -8.34
CA GLU A 28 20.29 17.63 -8.59
C GLU A 28 20.92 18.21 -7.34
N ASN A 29 22.07 18.81 -7.59
CA ASN A 29 23.11 19.21 -6.67
C ASN A 29 22.66 20.47 -5.92
N THR A 30 22.47 20.42 -4.60
CA THR A 30 22.79 21.49 -3.62
C THR A 30 22.33 21.09 -2.21
N SER A 31 23.06 21.62 -1.22
CA SER A 31 22.97 21.40 0.23
C SER A 31 21.57 21.24 0.83
N GLU A 32 21.45 20.27 1.74
CA GLU A 32 20.24 19.75 2.42
C GLU A 32 19.41 18.78 1.57
N GLU A 33 19.75 17.50 1.62
CA GLU A 33 18.95 16.39 1.10
C GLU A 33 17.59 16.32 1.82
N LYS A 34 16.62 17.10 1.35
CA LYS A 34 15.20 16.86 1.68
C LYS A 34 14.76 15.60 0.95
N VAL A 35 14.71 14.49 1.66
CA VAL A 35 14.03 13.27 1.19
C VAL A 35 12.54 13.59 1.12
N VAL A 36 12.06 13.95 -0.07
CA VAL A 36 10.63 14.12 -0.32
C VAL A 36 10.04 12.72 -0.50
N PHE A 37 9.37 12.20 0.53
CA PHE A 37 8.53 11.01 0.37
C PHE A 37 7.32 11.37 -0.48
N PHE A 38 7.31 10.89 -1.73
CA PHE A 38 6.15 11.05 -2.60
C PHE A 38 5.10 10.00 -2.21
N MET A 39 3.99 10.46 -1.62
CA MET A 39 2.83 9.63 -1.30
C MET A 39 1.68 10.08 -2.19
N ILE A 40 1.15 9.14 -2.97
CA ILE A 40 0.03 9.42 -3.87
C ILE A 40 -1.26 9.40 -3.07
N ARG A 41 -2.15 10.36 -3.31
CA ARG A 41 -3.40 10.49 -2.58
C ARG A 41 -4.59 10.18 -3.47
N PHE A 42 -5.51 9.40 -2.93
CA PHE A 42 -6.78 9.02 -3.54
C PHE A 42 -7.94 9.45 -2.65
N GLY A 43 -9.11 9.61 -3.25
CA GLY A 43 -10.31 10.06 -2.56
C GLY A 43 -10.28 11.54 -2.15
N MET A 44 -11.43 12.05 -1.70
CA MET A 44 -11.57 13.42 -1.22
C MET A 44 -11.53 13.44 0.30
N LYS A 45 -10.48 14.05 0.86
CA LYS A 45 -10.43 14.34 2.30
C LYS A 45 -11.47 15.43 2.62
N GLN A 46 -12.29 15.17 3.63
CA GLN A 46 -13.25 16.12 4.16
C GLN A 46 -12.65 16.82 5.37
N GLU A 47 -12.88 18.13 5.47
CA GLU A 47 -12.50 18.91 6.65
C GLU A 47 -13.48 18.62 7.80
N ASP A 48 -12.99 18.75 9.04
CA ASP A 48 -13.79 18.58 10.27
C ASP A 48 -14.45 17.21 10.46
N VAL A 49 -13.93 16.17 9.81
CA VAL A 49 -14.36 14.78 9.96
C VAL A 49 -13.33 13.98 10.75
N ASN A 50 -13.81 13.12 11.66
CA ASN A 50 -12.96 12.16 12.37
C ASN A 50 -12.71 10.94 11.48
N TYR A 51 -11.43 10.62 11.27
CA TYR A 51 -11.00 9.46 10.49
C TYR A 51 -10.48 8.35 11.41
N ARG A 52 -10.88 7.10 11.14
CA ARG A 52 -10.13 5.93 11.60
C ARG A 52 -8.89 5.80 10.73
N TYR A 53 -7.72 5.92 11.35
CA TYR A 53 -6.45 5.68 10.66
C TYR A 53 -6.18 4.19 10.56
N ALA A 54 -5.85 3.71 9.36
CA ALA A 54 -5.50 2.32 9.10
C ALA A 54 -4.17 2.27 8.35
N ARG A 55 -3.17 1.59 8.93
CA ARG A 55 -1.87 1.38 8.29
C ARG A 55 -1.84 0.00 7.65
N MET A 56 -1.72 -0.03 6.32
CA MET A 56 -1.88 -1.25 5.52
C MET A 56 -0.61 -1.59 4.75
N VAL A 57 -0.46 -2.88 4.42
CA VAL A 57 0.55 -3.34 3.48
C VAL A 57 -0.03 -4.37 2.53
N PHE A 58 0.29 -4.23 1.23
CA PHE A 58 -0.23 -5.10 0.18
C PHE A 58 0.87 -5.65 -0.72
N GLY A 59 0.64 -6.87 -1.21
CA GLY A 59 1.53 -7.58 -2.12
C GLY A 59 0.96 -7.58 -3.53
N VAL A 60 1.78 -7.20 -4.50
CA VAL A 60 1.47 -7.30 -5.93
C VAL A 60 2.23 -8.48 -6.51
N CYS A 61 1.51 -9.57 -6.74
CA CYS A 61 2.07 -10.75 -7.39
C CYS A 61 1.65 -10.77 -8.85
N PHE A 62 2.62 -10.69 -9.76
CA PHE A 62 2.41 -10.83 -11.20
C PHE A 62 3.11 -12.09 -11.71
N LYS A 63 2.36 -12.97 -12.36
CA LYS A 63 2.87 -14.22 -12.92
C LYS A 63 2.07 -14.61 -14.15
N ASP A 64 2.76 -15.09 -15.18
CA ASP A 64 2.14 -15.61 -16.41
C ASP A 64 1.11 -14.63 -17.02
N GLN A 65 1.43 -13.33 -17.02
CA GLN A 65 0.56 -12.23 -17.48
C GLN A 65 -0.70 -11.96 -16.62
N HIS A 66 -0.76 -12.49 -15.41
CA HIS A 66 -1.88 -12.33 -14.50
C HIS A 66 -1.43 -11.84 -13.12
N PHE A 67 -2.27 -11.00 -12.50
CA PHE A 67 -2.17 -10.62 -11.10
C PHE A 67 -2.96 -11.57 -10.22
N LEU A 68 -2.39 -11.93 -9.06
CA LEU A 68 -3.11 -12.65 -8.01
C LEU A 68 -3.94 -11.66 -7.18
N LEU A 69 -5.24 -11.86 -7.14
CA LEU A 69 -6.19 -11.12 -6.32
C LEU A 69 -6.89 -12.04 -5.32
N VAL A 70 -7.34 -11.45 -4.22
CA VAL A 70 -8.26 -12.07 -3.27
C VAL A 70 -9.65 -11.48 -3.45
N ARG A 71 -10.68 -12.31 -3.26
CA ARG A 71 -12.08 -11.90 -3.27
C ARG A 71 -12.70 -12.16 -1.90
N ASN A 72 -13.32 -11.15 -1.31
CA ASN A 72 -14.02 -11.28 -0.03
C ASN A 72 -15.42 -11.90 -0.20
N ASP A 73 -16.12 -12.12 0.91
CA ASP A 73 -17.49 -12.67 0.97
C ASP A 73 -18.55 -11.76 0.32
N LYS A 74 -18.34 -10.44 0.32
CA LYS A 74 -19.14 -9.45 -0.42
C LYS A 74 -18.89 -9.52 -1.95
N GLY A 75 -17.90 -10.29 -2.38
CA GLY A 75 -17.56 -10.50 -3.78
C GLY A 75 -16.68 -9.42 -4.39
N GLU A 76 -16.08 -8.56 -3.58
CA GLU A 76 -15.18 -7.46 -3.93
C GLU A 76 -13.74 -7.97 -4.06
N TYR A 77 -12.95 -7.37 -4.95
CA TYR A 77 -11.59 -7.80 -5.25
C TYR A 77 -10.54 -6.85 -4.71
N PHE A 78 -9.48 -7.42 -4.14
CA PHE A 78 -8.35 -6.70 -3.54
C PHE A 78 -7.02 -7.36 -3.88
N LEU A 79 -5.95 -6.58 -3.72
CA LEU A 79 -4.60 -7.14 -3.64
C LEU A 79 -4.44 -7.83 -2.28
N PRO A 80 -3.74 -8.98 -2.18
CA PRO A 80 -3.56 -9.66 -0.91
C PRO A 80 -2.70 -8.83 0.06
N GLY A 81 -3.06 -8.84 1.33
CA GLY A 81 -2.43 -8.02 2.38
C GLY A 81 -3.44 -7.54 3.42
N GLY A 82 -3.00 -6.69 4.34
CA GLY A 82 -3.85 -6.33 5.47
C GLY A 82 -3.31 -5.22 6.35
N GLU A 83 -4.01 -5.02 7.46
CA GLU A 83 -3.68 -4.02 8.46
C GLU A 83 -2.49 -4.46 9.30
N MET A 84 -1.58 -3.52 9.56
CA MET A 84 -0.40 -3.75 10.37
C MET A 84 -0.76 -3.80 11.86
N GLU A 85 -0.18 -4.75 12.57
CA GLU A 85 -0.23 -4.75 14.03
C GLU A 85 0.72 -3.69 14.62
N VAL A 86 0.47 -3.31 15.88
CA VAL A 86 1.30 -2.33 16.59
C VAL A 86 2.75 -2.85 16.69
N ASN A 87 3.70 -2.02 16.25
CA ASN A 87 5.14 -2.35 16.18
C ASN A 87 5.51 -3.45 15.18
N GLU A 88 4.61 -3.86 14.29
CA GLU A 88 4.91 -4.83 13.24
C GLU A 88 5.72 -4.18 12.11
N GLN A 89 6.70 -4.90 11.54
CA GLN A 89 7.39 -4.45 10.34
C GLN A 89 6.54 -4.74 9.10
N GLU A 90 6.56 -3.85 8.10
CA GLU A 90 5.79 -4.01 6.85
C GLU A 90 6.01 -5.37 6.17
N ALA A 91 7.27 -5.85 6.14
CA ALA A 91 7.59 -7.15 5.57
C ALA A 91 7.03 -8.33 6.37
N GLN A 92 6.99 -8.22 7.70
CA GLN A 92 6.44 -9.27 8.57
C GLN A 92 4.92 -9.34 8.39
N CYS A 93 4.25 -8.18 8.46
CA CYS A 93 2.83 -8.05 8.21
C CYS A 93 2.43 -8.62 6.85
N LEU A 94 3.10 -8.18 5.79
CA LEU A 94 2.76 -8.62 4.44
C LEU A 94 2.92 -10.13 4.28
N LEU A 95 4.02 -10.73 4.76
CA LEU A 95 4.21 -12.18 4.63
C LEU A 95 3.18 -12.99 5.42
N ARG A 96 2.77 -12.50 6.60
CA ARG A 96 1.73 -13.12 7.44
C ARG A 96 0.38 -13.09 6.73
N GLU A 97 -0.09 -11.91 6.32
CA GLU A 97 -1.39 -11.74 5.66
C GLU A 97 -1.44 -12.47 4.32
N PHE A 98 -0.39 -12.33 3.51
CA PHE A 98 -0.32 -12.99 2.20
C PHE A 98 -0.41 -14.52 2.33
N GLU A 99 0.23 -15.12 3.35
CA GLU A 99 0.11 -16.56 3.59
C GLU A 99 -1.29 -16.96 4.09
N ILE A 100 -1.93 -16.15 4.94
CA ILE A 100 -3.30 -16.39 5.43
C ILE A 100 -4.30 -16.38 4.28
N GLU A 101 -4.31 -15.31 3.48
CA GLU A 101 -5.32 -15.08 2.46
C GLU A 101 -5.10 -15.96 1.22
N THR A 102 -3.85 -16.23 0.86
CA THR A 102 -3.51 -16.93 -0.40
C THR A 102 -3.00 -18.35 -0.22
N GLY A 103 -2.65 -18.73 0.99
CA GLY A 103 -1.90 -19.95 1.29
C GLY A 103 -0.48 -19.94 0.76
N TYR A 104 0.00 -18.92 0.02
CA TYR A 104 1.36 -18.93 -0.50
C TYR A 104 2.34 -18.32 0.49
N LYS A 105 3.48 -19.02 0.69
CA LYS A 105 4.69 -18.35 1.14
C LYS A 105 5.26 -17.52 0.01
N ALA A 106 5.69 -16.31 0.32
CA ALA A 106 6.22 -15.36 -0.66
C ALA A 106 7.60 -14.83 -0.27
N PHE A 107 8.23 -14.13 -1.21
CA PHE A 107 9.34 -13.22 -0.97
C PHE A 107 8.95 -11.82 -1.44
N LEU A 108 9.31 -10.80 -0.67
CA LEU A 108 9.21 -9.40 -1.10
C LEU A 108 10.44 -9.08 -1.95
N SER A 109 10.23 -8.61 -3.17
CA SER A 109 11.33 -8.30 -4.11
C SER A 109 11.61 -6.80 -4.20
N LYS A 110 10.57 -5.96 -4.21
CA LYS A 110 10.72 -4.53 -4.50
C LYS A 110 9.59 -3.70 -3.87
N CYS A 111 9.93 -2.53 -3.33
CA CYS A 111 8.94 -1.52 -2.95
C CYS A 111 8.37 -0.87 -4.22
N ILE A 112 7.05 -0.91 -4.39
CA ILE A 112 6.33 -0.22 -5.47
C ILE A 112 6.11 1.25 -5.08
N GLY A 113 5.71 1.49 -3.84
CA GLY A 113 5.52 2.84 -3.29
C GLY A 113 4.44 2.87 -2.22
N ARG A 114 4.04 4.09 -1.84
CA ARG A 114 3.03 4.35 -0.82
C ARG A 114 1.88 5.19 -1.36
N ALA A 115 0.68 4.89 -0.89
CA ALA A 115 -0.50 5.67 -1.18
C ALA A 115 -1.33 5.92 0.07
N GLU A 116 -2.00 7.06 0.11
CA GLU A 116 -3.03 7.38 1.08
C GLU A 116 -4.39 7.41 0.38
N HIS A 117 -5.41 6.82 0.99
CA HIS A 117 -6.77 6.79 0.45
C HIS A 117 -7.77 7.17 1.53
N HIS A 118 -8.64 8.12 1.21
CA HIS A 118 -9.74 8.52 2.08
C HIS A 118 -11.06 8.04 1.48
N TYR A 119 -11.85 7.30 2.25
CA TYR A 119 -13.14 6.77 1.80
C TYR A 119 -14.08 6.52 2.98
N ASP A 120 -15.38 6.49 2.71
CA ASP A 120 -16.39 6.02 3.65
C ASP A 120 -16.58 4.50 3.50
N GLN A 121 -16.62 3.80 4.62
CA GLN A 121 -16.95 2.38 4.67
C GLN A 121 -17.97 2.15 5.78
N ASP A 122 -19.18 1.78 5.37
CA ASP A 122 -20.30 1.48 6.28
C ASP A 122 -20.57 2.61 7.30
N GLY A 123 -20.40 3.88 6.89
CA GLY A 123 -20.60 5.08 7.72
C GLY A 123 -19.40 5.48 8.59
N GLU A 124 -18.28 4.77 8.47
CA GLU A 124 -17.01 5.13 9.09
C GLU A 124 -16.07 5.76 8.05
N ASN A 125 -15.53 6.94 8.36
CA ASN A 125 -14.54 7.60 7.52
C ASN A 125 -13.15 6.98 7.77
N ILE A 126 -12.56 6.41 6.73
CA ILE A 126 -11.25 5.75 6.81
C ILE A 126 -10.19 6.63 6.16
N GLN A 127 -9.08 6.83 6.88
CA GLN A 127 -7.82 7.32 6.31
C GLN A 127 -6.85 6.14 6.26
N GLN A 128 -6.67 5.57 5.08
CA GLN A 128 -5.82 4.41 4.90
C GLN A 128 -4.46 4.81 4.31
N GLU A 129 -3.37 4.49 4.99
CA GLU A 129 -2.01 4.59 4.47
C GLU A 129 -1.50 3.21 4.08
N ALA A 130 -1.25 2.98 2.80
CA ALA A 130 -0.89 1.66 2.25
C ALA A 130 0.51 1.67 1.64
N SER A 131 1.34 0.70 2.03
CA SER A 131 2.61 0.38 1.37
C SER A 131 2.44 -0.82 0.44
N PHE A 132 3.03 -0.75 -0.75
CA PHE A 132 2.91 -1.80 -1.76
C PHE A 132 4.26 -2.39 -2.13
N TYR A 133 4.29 -3.73 -2.25
CA TYR A 133 5.50 -4.47 -2.58
C TYR A 133 5.23 -5.48 -3.70
N GLU A 134 6.16 -5.61 -4.65
CA GLU A 134 6.19 -6.76 -5.55
C GLU A 134 6.51 -8.03 -4.74
N VAL A 135 5.78 -9.11 -5.02
CA VAL A 135 5.98 -10.40 -4.35
C VAL A 135 6.11 -11.56 -5.32
N SER A 136 7.08 -12.44 -5.03
CA SER A 136 7.31 -13.69 -5.77
C SER A 136 6.82 -14.88 -4.95
N LEU A 137 6.04 -15.76 -5.58
CA LEU A 137 5.51 -16.97 -4.93
C LEU A 137 6.58 -18.03 -4.75
N LYS A 138 6.47 -18.79 -3.64
CA LYS A 138 7.28 -19.97 -3.35
C LYS A 138 6.37 -21.20 -3.31
N ARG A 139 6.28 -21.84 -2.15
CA ARG A 139 5.43 -22.99 -1.88
C ARG A 139 4.04 -22.52 -1.46
N ARG A 140 3.02 -23.27 -1.91
CA ARG A 140 1.64 -23.12 -1.45
C ARG A 140 1.36 -24.07 -0.27
N ASN A 141 0.69 -23.55 0.74
CA ASN A 141 0.11 -24.21 1.89
C ASN A 141 -1.42 -24.20 1.77
N LYS A 142 -2.12 -24.76 2.77
CA LYS A 142 -3.58 -24.72 2.84
C LYS A 142 -4.03 -23.27 3.08
N ILE A 143 -5.05 -22.83 2.35
CA ILE A 143 -5.63 -21.49 2.46
C ILE A 143 -6.52 -21.43 3.71
N ALA A 144 -6.54 -20.30 4.41
CA ALA A 144 -7.52 -20.05 5.46
C ALA A 144 -8.94 -19.95 4.87
N ALA A 145 -9.97 -20.32 5.62
CA ALA A 145 -11.35 -20.21 5.13
C ALA A 145 -11.73 -18.73 4.91
N GLY A 146 -12.55 -18.44 3.89
CA GLY A 146 -13.13 -17.11 3.68
C GLY A 146 -12.55 -16.28 2.53
N TYR A 147 -11.53 -16.79 1.82
CA TYR A 147 -10.91 -16.10 0.68
C TYR A 147 -10.95 -16.94 -0.59
N ASP A 148 -11.44 -16.35 -1.67
CA ASP A 148 -11.32 -16.92 -3.01
C ASP A 148 -10.16 -16.27 -3.76
N LEU A 149 -9.30 -17.09 -4.36
CA LEU A 149 -8.16 -16.62 -5.14
C LEU A 149 -8.48 -16.57 -6.61
N THR A 150 -8.17 -15.45 -7.24
CA THR A 150 -8.38 -15.25 -8.67
C THR A 150 -7.13 -14.71 -9.32
N TRP A 151 -6.77 -15.28 -10.47
CA TRP A 151 -5.75 -14.73 -11.36
C TRP A 151 -6.44 -13.91 -12.45
N MET A 152 -6.06 -12.64 -12.60
CA MET A 152 -6.68 -11.73 -13.58
C MET A 152 -5.63 -11.05 -14.44
N THR A 153 -5.95 -10.81 -15.72
CA THR A 153 -5.11 -9.93 -16.56
C THR A 153 -5.08 -8.52 -15.97
N LYS A 154 -4.11 -7.70 -16.38
CA LYS A 154 -4.00 -6.31 -15.93
C LYS A 154 -5.29 -5.53 -16.20
N GLU A 155 -5.88 -5.72 -17.36
CA GLU A 155 -7.12 -5.06 -17.80
C GLU A 155 -8.29 -5.43 -16.90
N MET A 156 -8.50 -6.73 -16.67
CA MET A 156 -9.57 -7.21 -15.79
C MET A 156 -9.36 -6.77 -14.33
N ALA A 157 -8.12 -6.83 -13.83
CA ALA A 157 -7.79 -6.41 -12.47
C ALA A 157 -8.07 -4.91 -12.27
N ARG A 158 -7.71 -4.06 -13.25
CA ARG A 158 -7.99 -2.62 -13.24
C ARG A 158 -9.49 -2.33 -13.12
N GLU A 159 -10.32 -3.10 -13.81
CA GLU A 159 -11.78 -2.94 -13.78
C GLU A 159 -12.41 -3.45 -12.47
N ARG A 160 -11.86 -4.51 -11.89
CA ARG A 160 -12.49 -5.26 -10.78
C ARG A 160 -12.01 -4.85 -9.39
N LEU A 161 -10.79 -4.36 -9.26
CA LEU A 161 -10.26 -3.90 -7.98
C LEU A 161 -11.14 -2.78 -7.41
N LEU A 162 -11.52 -2.90 -6.14
CA LEU A 162 -12.42 -1.93 -5.51
C LEU A 162 -11.72 -0.57 -5.30
N LEU A 163 -10.50 -0.61 -4.78
CA LEU A 163 -9.79 0.58 -4.32
C LEU A 163 -8.88 1.17 -5.41
N GLU A 164 -8.91 2.49 -5.58
CA GLU A 164 -8.13 3.18 -6.61
C GLU A 164 -6.62 3.01 -6.43
N HIS A 165 -6.12 3.03 -5.19
CA HIS A 165 -4.70 2.82 -4.90
C HIS A 165 -4.24 1.39 -5.27
N HIS A 166 -5.11 0.38 -5.23
CA HIS A 166 -4.77 -0.96 -5.72
C HIS A 166 -4.60 -0.97 -7.25
N LYS A 167 -5.50 -0.27 -7.97
CA LYS A 167 -5.39 -0.11 -9.42
C LYS A 167 -4.08 0.59 -9.78
N TRP A 168 -3.75 1.68 -9.07
CA TRP A 168 -2.48 2.37 -9.25
C TRP A 168 -1.28 1.45 -9.05
N ALA A 169 -1.29 0.60 -8.00
CA ALA A 169 -0.17 -0.29 -7.70
C ALA A 169 0.09 -1.32 -8.81
N ILE A 170 -0.96 -1.94 -9.38
CA ILE A 170 -0.79 -2.86 -10.52
C ILE A 170 -0.32 -2.15 -11.80
N GLU A 171 -0.57 -0.83 -11.92
CA GLU A 171 -0.05 -0.04 -13.04
C GLU A 171 1.45 0.19 -12.97
N GLN A 172 2.04 0.18 -11.77
CA GLN A 172 3.48 0.40 -11.59
C GLN A 172 4.33 -0.82 -11.95
N VAL A 173 3.70 -2.00 -12.02
CA VAL A 173 4.36 -3.24 -12.37
C VAL A 173 4.41 -3.34 -13.90
N ASN A 174 5.60 -3.06 -14.45
CA ASN A 174 5.90 -3.17 -15.87
C ASN A 174 6.75 -4.42 -16.10
N HIS A 175 6.08 -5.53 -16.43
CA HIS A 175 6.71 -6.74 -16.94
C HIS A 175 6.25 -6.94 -18.40
N PHE A 176 6.78 -6.10 -19.29
CA PHE A 176 6.60 -6.18 -20.74
C PHE A 176 7.92 -6.56 -21.41
#